data_AF-W2GIG3-F1
#
_entry.id   AF-W2GIG3-F1
#
_cell.length_a   1.000
_cell.length_b   1.000
_cell.length_c   1.000
_cell.angle_alpha   90.00
_cell.angle_beta   90.00
_cell.angle_gamma   90.00
#
_symmetry.space_group_name_H-M   'P 1'
#
loop_
_entity.id
_entity.type
_entity.pdbx_description
1 polymer ?
#
loop_
_entity_poly.entity_id
_entity_poly.type
_entity_poly.pdbx_seq_one_letter_code
_entity_poly.pdbx_strand_id
1 'polypeptide(L)'
;MQIRYTGASAAKAITATTAQSCPRGDDPMTTGQKNEVQIVQCTGTGGSFFLFFKGQSVEIPFDTTLESLEKIFTTLKSLPVVKVTFGGTATTVCSSTAANPIMIEFIQDFGPQSPIKVLGMLKGVVYLTGGSVFATSAGGILGGRTSVQGTKEWEFCSNRGDCSFETGQCKCFTNPMPGYRSSDGYGNPGTRGDCGCANDKNLYGGPISACVGELACSGHGYCTGSPSYKCICEKGWSTGDCSSRKCPSGPSWFTSPSASNTVHNQWSECSDAGICDRTTGQCSCYTPFEGAACEYMKCPGDPVCSGHGQCMTIRQLSLEADVDAPSLVFDYGSDPNNIHTFDRDNILGCKCDPGYEGYDCSKRSCLKGDDPVTTDQVDELQLLKCTATGGIFRLQYRTSTSVDIPFDATSDDLRYILMNSFGFEDPVVEYSSGTKACSTPGSADNIITVNFPIDHGDIPPIRAETTGLIALSGSVSFVTADNGVAIGGMVSQKGTKENAVCSNRGYCDYSQGICSCSIGYGTSDGRGNQGNRDDCGRIMPKIKYVAQELPMQ
;
A
#
# COMPACT_ATOMS: atom_id res chain seq x y z
N MET A 1 2.77 4.71 18.30
CA MET A 1 2.89 6.18 18.33
C MET A 1 1.61 6.76 17.74
N GLN A 2 0.66 7.20 18.57
CA GLN A 2 -0.56 7.85 18.12
C GLN A 2 -0.22 9.31 17.78
N ILE A 3 -0.19 9.65 16.50
CA ILE A 3 0.05 11.03 16.05
C ILE A 3 -1.28 11.78 16.18
N ARG A 4 -1.36 12.70 17.15
CA ARG A 4 -2.44 13.70 17.24
C ARG A 4 -2.08 14.88 16.35
N TYR A 5 -2.80 15.07 15.25
CA TYR A 5 -2.73 16.30 14.46
C TYR A 5 -3.67 17.35 15.07
N THR A 6 -3.11 18.40 15.66
CA THR A 6 -3.83 19.64 15.98
C THR A 6 -3.40 20.71 14.99
N GLY A 7 -4.23 20.99 14.00
CA GLY A 7 -3.99 22.02 13.00
C GLY A 7 -5.25 22.27 12.19
N ALA A 8 -6.14 23.11 12.72
CA ALA A 8 -7.31 23.57 11.99
C ALA A 8 -6.90 24.63 10.97
N SER A 9 -6.61 24.19 9.73
CA SER A 9 -6.72 25.06 8.56
C SER A 9 -8.04 24.72 7.87
N ALA A 10 -8.81 25.75 7.53
CA ALA A 10 -10.14 25.63 6.97
C ALA A 10 -10.11 24.93 5.60
N ALA A 11 -10.20 23.59 5.62
CA ALA A 11 -10.55 22.81 4.46
C ALA A 11 -11.99 23.18 4.09
N LYS A 12 -12.14 23.91 2.99
CA LYS A 12 -13.42 24.06 2.30
C LYS A 12 -13.90 22.65 2.01
N ALA A 13 -14.90 22.19 2.76
CA ALA A 13 -15.51 20.90 2.57
C ALA A 13 -16.04 20.85 1.13
N ILE A 14 -15.28 20.23 0.24
CA ILE A 14 -15.81 19.72 -1.01
C ILE A 14 -16.75 18.62 -0.54
N THR A 15 -18.05 18.93 -0.44
CA THR A 15 -19.10 17.93 -0.36
C THR A 15 -18.85 17.00 -1.53
N ALA A 16 -18.34 15.80 -1.26
CA ALA A 16 -18.31 14.72 -2.21
C ALA A 16 -19.77 14.51 -2.65
N THR A 17 -20.13 15.07 -3.80
CA THR A 17 -21.23 14.53 -4.59
C THR A 17 -20.90 13.06 -4.73
N THR A 18 -21.70 12.23 -4.08
CA THR A 18 -21.65 10.78 -4.25
C THR A 18 -21.63 10.52 -5.74
N ALA A 19 -20.55 9.94 -6.27
CA ALA A 19 -20.47 9.58 -7.67
C ALA A 19 -21.68 8.70 -7.97
N GLN A 20 -22.65 9.24 -8.69
CA GLN A 20 -23.85 8.49 -9.04
C GLN A 20 -23.44 7.53 -10.15
N SER A 21 -23.55 6.24 -9.86
CA SER A 21 -23.36 5.19 -10.86
C SER A 21 -24.45 5.34 -11.92
N CYS A 22 -24.08 5.32 -13.20
CA CYS A 22 -25.07 5.34 -14.28
C CYS A 22 -26.03 4.15 -14.16
N PRO A 23 -27.29 4.33 -14.62
CA PRO A 23 -28.22 3.24 -14.77
C PRO A 23 -27.63 2.12 -15.61
N ARG A 24 -27.94 0.89 -15.20
CA ARG A 24 -27.62 -0.31 -15.95
C ARG A 24 -28.90 -0.90 -16.51
N GLY A 25 -28.75 -1.67 -17.57
CA GLY A 25 -29.88 -2.28 -18.25
C GLY A 25 -29.48 -3.43 -19.16
N ASP A 26 -30.52 -4.02 -19.72
CA ASP A 26 -30.45 -5.10 -20.71
C ASP A 26 -30.22 -4.50 -22.10
N ASP A 27 -29.49 -5.21 -22.96
CA ASP A 27 -29.29 -4.74 -24.33
C ASP A 27 -30.60 -4.90 -25.12
N PRO A 28 -31.15 -3.84 -25.75
CA PRO A 28 -32.41 -3.96 -26.48
C PRO A 28 -32.36 -4.86 -27.71
N MET A 29 -31.16 -5.24 -28.16
CA MET A 29 -30.95 -6.04 -29.38
C MET A 29 -30.79 -7.54 -29.09
N THR A 30 -30.72 -7.94 -27.82
CA THR A 30 -30.71 -9.34 -27.40
C THR A 30 -32.15 -9.84 -27.20
N THR A 31 -32.41 -11.09 -27.59
CA THR A 31 -33.78 -11.66 -27.57
C THR A 31 -33.77 -13.05 -26.94
N GLY A 32 -34.93 -13.47 -26.40
CA GLY A 32 -35.07 -14.78 -25.76
C GLY A 32 -34.39 -14.91 -24.39
N GLN A 33 -33.90 -13.81 -23.83
CA GLN A 33 -33.31 -13.80 -22.50
C GLN A 33 -34.36 -13.93 -21.40
N LYS A 34 -33.91 -14.39 -20.23
CA LYS A 34 -34.76 -14.67 -19.09
C LYS A 34 -34.25 -13.94 -17.86
N ASN A 35 -35.18 -13.51 -17.02
CA ASN A 35 -34.89 -13.04 -15.67
C ASN A 35 -34.38 -14.19 -14.82
N GLU A 36 -33.54 -13.88 -13.83
CA GLU A 36 -33.24 -14.85 -12.78
C GLU A 36 -34.51 -15.14 -11.99
N VAL A 37 -34.79 -16.43 -11.77
CA VAL A 37 -35.88 -16.88 -10.91
C VAL A 37 -35.31 -17.88 -9.91
N GLN A 38 -35.35 -17.53 -8.63
CA GLN A 38 -35.00 -18.44 -7.55
C GLN A 38 -36.27 -18.92 -6.85
N ILE A 39 -36.25 -20.16 -6.35
CA ILE A 39 -37.43 -20.77 -5.74
C ILE A 39 -37.14 -21.07 -4.29
N VAL A 40 -38.04 -20.63 -3.40
CA VAL A 40 -38.06 -21.00 -1.99
C VAL A 40 -39.28 -21.88 -1.74
N GLN A 41 -39.12 -22.99 -1.05
CA GLN A 41 -40.21 -23.89 -0.70
C GLN A 41 -40.26 -24.05 0.81
N CYS A 42 -41.39 -23.74 1.43
CA CYS A 42 -41.59 -23.90 2.86
C CYS A 42 -42.78 -24.82 3.20
N THR A 43 -42.57 -25.70 4.18
CA THR A 43 -43.61 -26.42 4.93
C THR A 43 -43.48 -26.10 6.41
N GLY A 44 -44.59 -25.97 7.13
CA GLY A 44 -44.56 -25.70 8.57
C GLY A 44 -45.94 -25.45 9.17
N THR A 45 -46.03 -25.58 10.49
CA THR A 45 -47.24 -25.36 11.28
C THR A 45 -47.10 -24.21 12.29
N GLY A 46 -45.92 -23.61 12.42
CA GLY A 46 -45.67 -22.47 13.30
C GLY A 46 -44.24 -21.92 13.22
N GLY A 47 -44.03 -20.75 13.84
CA GLY A 47 -42.70 -20.13 13.99
C GLY A 47 -42.25 -19.28 12.80
N SER A 48 -40.96 -19.29 12.49
CA SER A 48 -40.35 -18.46 11.45
C SER A 48 -39.14 -19.15 10.82
N PHE A 49 -38.67 -18.63 9.69
CA PHE A 49 -37.38 -19.01 9.13
C PHE A 49 -36.60 -17.78 8.69
N PHE A 50 -35.28 -17.93 8.54
CA PHE A 50 -34.40 -16.85 8.10
C PHE A 50 -34.06 -17.00 6.62
N LEU A 51 -34.14 -15.89 5.88
CA LEU A 51 -33.67 -15.77 4.52
C LEU A 51 -32.41 -14.91 4.49
N PHE A 52 -31.39 -15.36 3.76
CA PHE A 52 -30.10 -14.69 3.61
C PHE A 52 -29.81 -14.36 2.15
N PHE A 53 -29.37 -13.12 1.90
CA PHE A 53 -28.94 -12.66 0.59
C PHE A 53 -27.79 -11.64 0.72
N LYS A 54 -26.65 -11.92 0.05
CA LYS A 54 -25.44 -11.07 0.05
C LYS A 54 -25.06 -10.53 1.44
N GLY A 55 -25.04 -11.41 2.44
CA GLY A 55 -24.62 -11.08 3.81
C GLY A 55 -25.69 -10.39 4.70
N GLN A 56 -26.86 -10.06 4.15
CA GLN A 56 -28.01 -9.61 4.94
C GLN A 56 -28.97 -10.77 5.22
N SER A 57 -29.73 -10.65 6.31
CA SER A 57 -30.71 -11.65 6.72
C SER A 57 -32.01 -11.01 7.17
N VAL A 58 -33.13 -11.69 6.93
CA VAL A 58 -34.44 -11.31 7.46
C VAL A 58 -35.18 -12.53 8.00
N GLU A 59 -35.91 -12.34 9.09
CA GLU A 59 -36.78 -13.35 9.67
C GLU A 59 -38.17 -13.26 9.02
N ILE A 60 -38.69 -14.39 8.55
CA ILE A 60 -39.97 -14.49 7.85
C ILE A 60 -40.88 -15.41 8.66
N PRO A 61 -41.98 -14.88 9.24
CA PRO A 61 -43.00 -15.69 9.89
C PRO A 61 -43.63 -16.70 8.93
N PHE A 62 -43.95 -17.91 9.42
CA PHE A 62 -44.46 -19.01 8.60
C PHE A 62 -45.79 -18.69 7.88
N ASP A 63 -46.63 -17.84 8.49
CA ASP A 63 -47.96 -17.43 8.04
C ASP A 63 -47.96 -16.11 7.25
N THR A 64 -46.78 -15.61 6.88
CA THR A 64 -46.62 -14.39 6.08
C THR A 64 -47.41 -14.49 4.78
N THR A 65 -48.22 -13.48 4.45
CA THR A 65 -48.95 -13.40 3.17
C THR A 65 -48.05 -12.87 2.06
N LEU A 66 -48.46 -13.03 0.80
CA LEU A 66 -47.68 -12.54 -0.35
C LEU A 66 -47.33 -11.05 -0.26
N GLU A 67 -48.32 -10.19 0.05
CA GLU A 67 -48.11 -8.74 0.16
C GLU A 67 -47.14 -8.37 1.30
N SER A 68 -47.25 -9.07 2.44
CA SER A 68 -46.33 -8.88 3.57
C SER A 68 -44.92 -9.34 3.22
N LEU A 69 -44.77 -10.43 2.46
CA LEU A 69 -43.47 -10.92 2.01
C LEU A 69 -42.78 -9.93 1.07
N GLU A 70 -43.52 -9.34 0.12
CA GLU A 70 -42.98 -8.30 -0.78
C GLU A 70 -42.49 -7.09 0.03
N LYS A 71 -43.27 -6.64 1.03
CA LYS A 71 -42.83 -5.56 1.94
C LYS A 71 -41.59 -5.93 2.73
N ILE A 72 -41.50 -7.16 3.24
CA ILE A 72 -40.31 -7.65 3.95
C ILE A 72 -39.08 -7.60 3.04
N PHE A 73 -39.19 -8.00 1.77
CA PHE A 73 -38.08 -7.94 0.82
C PHE A 73 -37.58 -6.53 0.53
N THR A 74 -38.45 -5.51 0.57
CA THR A 74 -38.00 -4.11 0.45
C THR A 74 -37.11 -3.63 1.61
N THR A 75 -37.08 -4.36 2.74
CA THR A 75 -36.21 -4.02 3.87
C THR A 75 -34.76 -4.50 3.67
N LEU A 76 -34.54 -5.46 2.76
CA LEU A 76 -33.22 -5.98 2.42
C LEU A 76 -32.56 -5.09 1.36
N LYS A 77 -31.73 -4.13 1.79
CA LYS A 77 -31.01 -3.21 0.87
C LYS A 77 -30.13 -3.93 -0.15
N SER A 78 -29.64 -5.14 0.16
CA SER A 78 -28.81 -5.92 -0.75
C SER A 78 -29.61 -6.69 -1.80
N LEU A 79 -30.93 -6.86 -1.60
CA LEU A 79 -31.79 -7.60 -2.50
C LEU A 79 -32.33 -6.64 -3.59
N PRO A 80 -32.12 -6.97 -4.88
CA PRO A 80 -32.71 -6.21 -5.98
C PRO A 80 -34.24 -6.19 -5.92
N VAL A 81 -34.85 -5.32 -6.73
CA VAL A 81 -36.30 -5.34 -6.88
C VAL A 81 -36.73 -6.68 -7.50
N VAL A 82 -37.57 -7.40 -6.77
CA VAL A 82 -38.05 -8.73 -7.12
C VAL A 82 -39.58 -8.74 -7.23
N LYS A 83 -40.10 -9.60 -8.09
CA LYS A 83 -41.51 -9.98 -8.15
C LYS A 83 -41.66 -11.34 -7.50
N VAL A 84 -42.58 -11.43 -6.54
CA VAL A 84 -42.83 -12.68 -5.81
C VAL A 84 -44.16 -13.28 -6.24
N THR A 85 -44.19 -14.59 -6.47
CA THR A 85 -45.43 -15.30 -6.78
C THR A 85 -45.47 -16.66 -6.08
N PHE A 86 -46.65 -17.05 -5.60
CA PHE A 86 -46.86 -18.39 -5.06
C PHE A 86 -47.29 -19.32 -6.20
N GLY A 87 -46.58 -20.44 -6.36
CA GLY A 87 -46.79 -21.37 -7.46
C GLY A 87 -47.90 -22.40 -7.23
N GLY A 88 -48.62 -22.32 -6.11
CA GLY A 88 -49.75 -23.18 -5.74
C GLY A 88 -50.94 -22.39 -5.15
N THR A 89 -51.85 -23.07 -4.45
CA THR A 89 -53.06 -22.46 -3.84
C THR A 89 -52.83 -21.93 -2.42
N ALA A 90 -51.60 -21.96 -1.92
CA ALA A 90 -51.29 -21.47 -0.59
C ALA A 90 -51.45 -19.95 -0.53
N THR A 91 -51.96 -19.44 0.58
CA THR A 91 -52.10 -17.99 0.85
C THR A 91 -50.99 -17.44 1.74
N THR A 92 -50.18 -18.34 2.32
CA THR A 92 -49.06 -18.04 3.22
C THR A 92 -47.76 -18.67 2.74
N VAL A 93 -46.63 -18.12 3.18
CA VAL A 93 -45.27 -18.55 2.80
C VAL A 93 -45.03 -20.03 3.10
N CYS A 94 -45.42 -20.51 4.28
CA CYS A 94 -45.37 -21.92 4.64
C CYS A 94 -46.77 -22.53 4.61
N SER A 95 -46.86 -23.80 4.25
CA SER A 95 -48.11 -24.57 4.20
C SER A 95 -47.93 -25.91 4.94
N SER A 96 -48.99 -26.35 5.63
CA SER A 96 -48.99 -27.57 6.44
C SER A 96 -49.38 -28.83 5.66
N THR A 97 -49.97 -28.70 4.47
CA THR A 97 -50.55 -29.81 3.68
C THR A 97 -49.79 -30.10 2.39
N ALA A 98 -49.36 -29.06 1.68
CA ALA A 98 -48.56 -29.17 0.45
C ALA A 98 -47.52 -28.05 0.42
N ALA A 99 -46.30 -28.38 0.05
CA ALA A 99 -45.23 -27.41 0.04
C ALA A 99 -45.50 -26.28 -0.96
N ASN A 100 -45.39 -25.03 -0.52
CA ASN A 100 -45.65 -23.86 -1.35
C ASN A 100 -44.36 -23.44 -2.08
N PRO A 101 -44.25 -23.58 -3.42
CA PRO A 101 -43.13 -23.04 -4.17
C PRO A 101 -43.31 -21.54 -4.39
N ILE A 102 -42.47 -20.74 -3.76
CA ILE A 102 -42.40 -19.29 -3.87
C ILE A 102 -41.38 -18.96 -4.95
N MET A 103 -41.85 -18.39 -6.06
CA MET A 103 -41.01 -17.96 -7.17
C MET A 103 -40.62 -16.50 -6.94
N ILE A 104 -39.32 -16.25 -6.83
CA ILE A 104 -38.72 -14.93 -6.64
C ILE A 104 -38.01 -14.59 -7.94
N GLU A 105 -38.66 -13.77 -8.76
CA GLU A 105 -38.15 -13.30 -10.04
C GLU A 105 -37.44 -11.96 -9.86
N PHE A 106 -36.19 -11.85 -10.29
CA PHE A 106 -35.41 -10.62 -10.24
C PHE A 106 -35.74 -9.76 -11.46
N ILE A 107 -36.42 -8.64 -11.22
CA ILE A 107 -36.93 -7.73 -12.26
C ILE A 107 -36.07 -6.45 -12.40
N GLN A 108 -35.00 -6.38 -11.64
CA GLN A 108 -33.92 -5.39 -11.70
C GLN A 108 -32.61 -6.06 -11.29
N ASP A 109 -31.48 -5.44 -11.62
CA ASP A 109 -30.15 -6.04 -11.45
C ASP A 109 -30.07 -7.39 -12.17
N PHE A 110 -30.15 -7.34 -13.49
CA PHE A 110 -30.25 -8.52 -14.34
C PHE A 110 -28.98 -9.40 -14.31
N GLY A 111 -29.07 -10.56 -14.97
CA GLY A 111 -28.02 -11.57 -15.01
C GLY A 111 -28.05 -12.53 -13.81
N PRO A 112 -27.05 -13.43 -13.70
CA PRO A 112 -26.99 -14.41 -12.64
C PRO A 112 -26.88 -13.77 -11.25
N GLN A 113 -27.78 -14.13 -10.33
CA GLN A 113 -27.77 -13.60 -8.96
C GLN A 113 -27.15 -14.57 -7.96
N SER A 114 -26.69 -14.02 -6.83
CA SER A 114 -26.25 -14.84 -5.70
C SER A 114 -27.39 -15.75 -5.21
N PRO A 115 -27.13 -17.01 -4.84
CA PRO A 115 -28.18 -17.90 -4.34
C PRO A 115 -28.76 -17.41 -3.00
N ILE A 116 -30.09 -17.34 -2.91
CA ILE A 116 -30.83 -17.17 -1.67
C ILE A 116 -30.61 -18.41 -0.81
N LYS A 117 -30.27 -18.19 0.46
CA LYS A 117 -30.14 -19.26 1.46
C LYS A 117 -31.24 -19.12 2.50
N VAL A 118 -31.78 -20.24 2.95
CA VAL A 118 -32.87 -20.28 3.93
C VAL A 118 -32.53 -21.24 5.05
N LEU A 119 -32.88 -20.88 6.29
CA LEU A 119 -32.63 -21.68 7.47
C LEU A 119 -33.85 -21.65 8.39
N GLY A 120 -34.43 -22.82 8.66
CA GLY A 120 -35.44 -23.00 9.72
C GLY A 120 -34.82 -23.25 11.11
N MET A 121 -33.50 -23.39 11.18
CA MET A 121 -32.72 -23.62 12.40
C MET A 121 -31.41 -22.83 12.31
N LEU A 122 -31.07 -22.09 13.37
CA LEU A 122 -29.87 -21.26 13.41
C LEU A 122 -29.13 -21.51 14.73
N LYS A 123 -27.83 -21.81 14.66
CA LYS A 123 -26.95 -22.05 15.83
C LYS A 123 -27.53 -23.05 16.86
N GLY A 124 -28.17 -24.12 16.42
CA GLY A 124 -28.74 -25.12 17.34
C GLY A 124 -30.19 -24.85 17.77
N VAL A 125 -30.75 -23.68 17.46
CA VAL A 125 -32.12 -23.30 17.84
C VAL A 125 -33.06 -23.48 16.65
N VAL A 126 -34.15 -24.22 16.86
CA VAL A 126 -35.19 -24.44 15.85
C VAL A 126 -36.20 -23.29 15.90
N TYR A 127 -36.39 -22.60 14.78
CA TYR A 127 -37.33 -21.49 14.64
C TYR A 127 -38.58 -21.91 13.85
N LEU A 128 -38.43 -22.80 12.87
CA LEU A 128 -39.54 -23.31 12.08
C LEU A 128 -40.09 -24.60 12.70
N THR A 129 -41.38 -24.62 13.02
CA THR A 129 -42.04 -25.76 13.67
C THR A 129 -42.84 -26.59 12.66
N GLY A 130 -42.74 -27.91 12.75
CA GLY A 130 -43.59 -28.85 11.98
C GLY A 130 -43.29 -28.92 10.49
N GLY A 131 -42.10 -28.53 10.04
CA GLY A 131 -41.73 -28.64 8.63
C GLY A 131 -40.30 -28.16 8.32
N SER A 132 -40.06 -27.80 7.07
CA SER A 132 -38.73 -27.52 6.52
C SER A 132 -38.79 -26.42 5.46
N VAL A 133 -37.68 -25.71 5.28
CA VAL A 133 -37.54 -24.69 4.25
C VAL A 133 -36.31 -24.97 3.38
N PHE A 134 -36.47 -24.86 2.07
CA PHE A 134 -35.43 -25.10 1.08
C PHE A 134 -35.43 -23.98 0.05
N ALA A 135 -34.26 -23.68 -0.52
CA ALA A 135 -34.13 -22.74 -1.62
C ALA A 135 -33.31 -23.37 -2.74
N THR A 136 -33.61 -23.00 -3.98
CA THR A 136 -32.87 -23.44 -5.16
C THR A 136 -32.74 -22.33 -6.19
N SER A 137 -31.69 -22.40 -7.00
CA SER A 137 -31.33 -21.42 -8.03
C SER A 137 -30.67 -22.14 -9.21
N ALA A 138 -30.42 -21.41 -10.30
CA ALA A 138 -29.63 -21.89 -11.45
C ALA A 138 -30.09 -23.23 -12.06
N GLY A 139 -31.41 -23.45 -12.20
CA GLY A 139 -31.97 -24.64 -12.85
C GLY A 139 -32.41 -25.76 -11.89
N GLY A 140 -32.18 -25.60 -10.58
CA GLY A 140 -32.71 -26.54 -9.59
C GLY A 140 -34.24 -26.52 -9.50
N ILE A 141 -34.82 -27.66 -9.10
CA ILE A 141 -36.26 -27.90 -9.09
C ILE A 141 -36.76 -27.99 -7.65
N LEU A 142 -37.78 -27.20 -7.31
CA LEU A 142 -38.50 -27.26 -6.03
C LEU A 142 -40.00 -27.11 -6.29
N GLY A 143 -40.81 -27.94 -5.62
CA GLY A 143 -42.28 -27.89 -5.70
C GLY A 143 -42.85 -28.02 -7.11
N GLY A 144 -42.20 -28.80 -7.99
CA GLY A 144 -42.63 -28.97 -9.39
C GLY A 144 -42.38 -27.74 -10.28
N ARG A 145 -41.57 -26.79 -9.82
CA ARG A 145 -41.13 -25.60 -10.56
C ARG A 145 -39.62 -25.63 -10.72
N THR A 146 -39.14 -25.11 -11.85
CA THR A 146 -37.69 -25.05 -12.16
C THR A 146 -37.22 -23.61 -12.02
N SER A 147 -36.18 -23.39 -11.23
CA SER A 147 -35.51 -22.08 -11.13
C SER A 147 -34.84 -21.74 -12.46
N VAL A 148 -34.63 -20.46 -12.74
CA VAL A 148 -34.08 -19.98 -14.01
C VAL A 148 -32.84 -19.16 -13.71
N GLN A 149 -31.72 -19.51 -14.32
CA GLN A 149 -30.55 -18.64 -14.30
C GLN A 149 -30.78 -17.45 -15.22
N GLY A 150 -30.59 -16.23 -14.71
CA GLY A 150 -30.76 -15.00 -15.46
C GLY A 150 -29.74 -14.87 -16.58
N THR A 151 -30.21 -14.53 -17.79
CA THR A 151 -29.36 -14.36 -18.99
C THR A 151 -29.41 -12.97 -19.59
N LYS A 152 -30.24 -12.08 -19.03
CA LYS A 152 -30.26 -10.66 -19.39
C LYS A 152 -28.95 -9.97 -19.03
N GLU A 153 -28.51 -9.04 -19.87
CA GLU A 153 -27.33 -8.22 -19.58
C GLU A 153 -27.61 -7.21 -18.46
N TRP A 154 -26.56 -6.80 -17.74
CA TRP A 154 -26.65 -5.76 -16.71
C TRP A 154 -25.50 -4.77 -16.83
N GLU A 155 -25.49 -4.09 -17.97
CA GLU A 155 -24.38 -3.25 -18.40
C GLU A 155 -24.73 -1.78 -18.30
N PHE A 156 -23.70 -0.94 -18.11
CA PHE A 156 -23.89 0.51 -18.02
C PHE A 156 -24.53 1.04 -19.31
N CYS A 157 -25.63 1.78 -19.14
CA CYS A 157 -26.38 2.34 -20.25
C CYS A 157 -26.74 1.30 -21.33
N SER A 158 -26.96 0.05 -20.93
CA SER A 158 -27.26 -1.09 -21.82
C SER A 158 -26.25 -1.28 -22.95
N ASN A 159 -25.01 -0.77 -22.84
CA ASN A 159 -24.05 -0.61 -23.96
C ASN A 159 -24.57 0.19 -25.16
N ARG A 160 -25.64 0.95 -24.98
CA ARG A 160 -26.33 1.77 -26.01
C ARG A 160 -26.37 3.26 -25.66
N GLY A 161 -25.60 3.66 -24.67
CA GLY A 161 -25.37 5.06 -24.34
C GLY A 161 -24.01 5.26 -23.72
N ASP A 162 -23.62 6.53 -23.65
CA ASP A 162 -22.46 6.98 -22.92
C ASP A 162 -22.85 7.33 -21.47
N CYS A 163 -22.03 6.88 -20.52
CA CYS A 163 -22.25 7.11 -19.10
C CYS A 163 -21.49 8.36 -18.66
N SER A 164 -22.23 9.42 -18.32
CA SER A 164 -21.64 10.58 -17.66
C SER A 164 -21.42 10.27 -16.18
N PHE A 165 -20.17 10.01 -15.80
CA PHE A 165 -19.80 9.73 -14.40
C PHE A 165 -19.94 10.95 -13.47
N GLU A 166 -19.99 12.17 -14.02
CA GLU A 166 -20.22 13.39 -13.25
C GLU A 166 -21.68 13.54 -12.83
N THR A 167 -22.62 13.17 -13.71
CA THR A 167 -24.07 13.33 -13.47
C THR A 167 -24.76 12.02 -13.10
N GLY A 168 -24.11 10.87 -13.31
CA GLY A 168 -24.70 9.55 -13.17
C GLY A 168 -25.82 9.26 -14.18
N GLN A 169 -25.84 9.94 -15.32
CA GLN A 169 -26.88 9.79 -16.33
C GLN A 169 -26.34 9.15 -17.61
N CYS A 170 -27.14 8.31 -18.24
CA CYS A 170 -26.85 7.77 -19.56
C CYS A 170 -27.33 8.71 -20.66
N LYS A 171 -26.44 9.03 -21.58
CA LYS A 171 -26.74 9.69 -22.84
C LYS A 171 -26.87 8.64 -23.94
N CYS A 172 -28.10 8.28 -24.30
CA CYS A 172 -28.35 7.24 -25.30
C CYS A 172 -27.86 7.65 -26.69
N PHE A 173 -27.29 6.70 -27.42
CA PHE A 173 -26.83 6.94 -28.78
C PHE A 173 -28.04 7.08 -29.71
N THR A 174 -28.16 8.23 -30.36
CA THR A 174 -29.26 8.52 -31.29
C THR A 174 -28.87 8.34 -32.76
N ASN A 175 -27.58 8.18 -33.04
CA ASN A 175 -26.99 8.07 -34.37
C ASN A 175 -26.31 6.71 -34.57
N PRO A 176 -26.57 5.97 -35.66
CA PRO A 176 -27.54 6.27 -36.73
C PRO A 176 -28.99 6.19 -36.25
N MET A 177 -29.87 6.96 -36.89
CA MET A 177 -31.31 6.86 -36.63
C MET A 177 -31.90 5.62 -37.32
N PRO A 178 -32.82 4.88 -36.66
CA PRO A 178 -33.29 5.09 -35.29
C PRO A 178 -32.24 4.63 -34.25
N GLY A 179 -31.96 5.45 -33.25
CA GLY A 179 -31.04 5.09 -32.17
C GLY A 179 -31.73 4.43 -30.97
N TYR A 180 -31.30 4.78 -29.75
CA TYR A 180 -31.77 4.19 -28.51
C TYR A 180 -32.39 5.23 -27.57
N ARG A 181 -33.23 4.76 -26.65
CA ARG A 181 -33.90 5.57 -25.63
C ARG A 181 -34.02 4.79 -24.32
N SER A 182 -34.40 5.51 -23.27
CA SER A 182 -34.69 4.93 -21.95
C SER A 182 -35.77 3.85 -21.99
N SER A 183 -35.59 2.81 -21.18
CA SER A 183 -36.46 1.63 -21.14
C SER A 183 -37.24 1.45 -19.84
N ASP A 184 -38.15 0.49 -19.83
CA ASP A 184 -38.82 -0.08 -18.66
C ASP A 184 -38.05 -1.28 -18.04
N GLY A 185 -36.94 -1.70 -18.65
CA GLY A 185 -36.16 -2.90 -18.33
C GLY A 185 -36.50 -4.13 -19.19
N TYR A 186 -37.52 -4.02 -20.05
CA TYR A 186 -38.02 -5.11 -20.89
C TYR A 186 -38.04 -4.75 -22.38
N GLY A 187 -37.22 -3.77 -22.78
CA GLY A 187 -37.10 -3.33 -24.17
C GLY A 187 -38.20 -2.38 -24.64
N ASN A 188 -39.13 -1.97 -23.78
CA ASN A 188 -40.17 -0.98 -24.11
C ASN A 188 -39.77 0.41 -23.60
N PRO A 189 -40.34 1.50 -24.18
CA PRO A 189 -40.08 2.84 -23.66
C PRO A 189 -40.45 2.95 -22.18
N GLY A 190 -39.54 3.52 -21.39
CA GLY A 190 -39.76 3.75 -19.96
C GLY A 190 -38.82 4.82 -19.42
N THR A 191 -38.77 4.98 -18.09
CA THR A 191 -38.08 6.10 -17.42
C THR A 191 -36.80 5.69 -16.69
N ARG A 192 -36.26 4.48 -16.91
CA ARG A 192 -35.05 4.01 -16.21
C ARG A 192 -33.78 4.79 -16.53
N GLY A 193 -33.73 5.48 -17.67
CA GLY A 193 -32.56 6.21 -18.14
C GLY A 193 -31.40 5.29 -18.51
N ASP A 194 -31.67 4.07 -18.93
CA ASP A 194 -30.69 2.98 -19.15
C ASP A 194 -30.34 2.76 -20.62
N CYS A 195 -30.99 3.44 -21.57
CA CYS A 195 -30.82 3.22 -23.00
C CYS A 195 -31.18 1.80 -23.48
N GLY A 196 -31.94 1.06 -22.67
CA GLY A 196 -32.33 -0.33 -22.92
C GLY A 196 -33.49 -0.52 -23.90
N CYS A 197 -33.81 0.47 -24.74
CA CYS A 197 -34.94 0.42 -25.66
C CYS A 197 -34.55 0.95 -27.04
N ALA A 198 -34.75 0.14 -28.08
CA ALA A 198 -34.59 0.58 -29.46
C ALA A 198 -35.65 1.63 -29.81
N ASN A 199 -35.24 2.70 -30.50
CA ASN A 199 -36.14 3.77 -30.93
C ASN A 199 -36.76 3.52 -32.31
N ASP A 200 -36.94 2.26 -32.67
CA ASP A 200 -37.35 1.72 -33.97
C ASP A 200 -38.82 2.01 -34.35
N LYS A 201 -39.68 2.28 -33.36
CA LYS A 201 -41.12 2.55 -33.52
C LYS A 201 -41.52 4.05 -33.51
N ASN A 202 -40.59 4.97 -33.81
CA ASN A 202 -40.85 6.42 -33.80
C ASN A 202 -41.22 6.98 -35.20
N LEU A 203 -41.39 8.31 -35.31
CA LEU A 203 -41.74 9.01 -36.56
C LEU A 203 -40.70 8.80 -37.69
N TYR A 204 -39.44 8.53 -37.35
CA TYR A 204 -38.35 8.23 -38.27
C TYR A 204 -38.13 6.71 -38.44
N GLY A 205 -39.19 5.92 -38.19
CA GLY A 205 -39.16 4.48 -37.90
C GLY A 205 -38.53 3.57 -38.96
N GLY A 206 -37.98 2.45 -38.45
CA GLY A 206 -37.26 1.40 -39.17
C GLY A 206 -36.51 0.51 -38.15
N PRO A 207 -36.10 -0.73 -38.49
CA PRO A 207 -35.26 -1.52 -37.60
C PRO A 207 -33.88 -0.87 -37.43
N ILE A 208 -33.23 -1.11 -36.28
CA ILE A 208 -31.79 -0.81 -36.15
C ILE A 208 -31.05 -1.52 -37.28
N SER A 209 -30.28 -0.77 -38.06
CA SER A 209 -29.64 -1.27 -39.30
C SER A 209 -28.13 -1.07 -39.34
N ALA A 210 -27.54 -0.42 -38.35
CA ALA A 210 -26.11 -0.14 -38.28
C ALA A 210 -25.65 0.07 -36.83
N CYS A 211 -24.34 -0.06 -36.60
CA CYS A 211 -23.73 0.28 -35.32
C CYS A 211 -23.71 1.80 -35.09
N VAL A 212 -23.65 2.18 -33.81
CA VAL A 212 -23.63 3.57 -33.34
C VAL A 212 -22.38 4.34 -33.78
N GLY A 213 -22.54 5.67 -33.92
CA GLY A 213 -21.50 6.61 -34.37
C GLY A 213 -21.70 7.09 -35.80
N GLU A 214 -21.11 8.25 -36.15
CA GLU A 214 -21.08 8.75 -37.55
C GLU A 214 -20.25 7.83 -38.44
N LEU A 215 -19.09 7.41 -37.92
CA LEU A 215 -18.39 6.22 -38.35
C LEU A 215 -18.77 5.09 -37.40
N ALA A 216 -19.05 3.91 -37.93
CA ALA A 216 -19.40 2.75 -37.11
C ALA A 216 -18.35 2.54 -36.02
N CYS A 217 -18.79 2.48 -34.76
CA CYS A 217 -17.92 2.31 -33.60
C CYS A 217 -16.83 3.38 -33.50
N SER A 218 -17.16 4.60 -33.92
CA SER A 218 -16.28 5.77 -33.93
C SER A 218 -14.94 5.54 -34.68
N GLY A 219 -14.87 4.51 -35.54
CA GLY A 219 -13.63 4.11 -36.21
C GLY A 219 -12.60 3.42 -35.30
N HIS A 220 -12.97 3.05 -34.07
CA HIS A 220 -12.10 2.43 -33.06
C HIS A 220 -12.58 1.04 -32.62
N GLY A 221 -13.35 0.37 -33.49
CA GLY A 221 -13.89 -0.94 -33.19
C GLY A 221 -14.51 -1.62 -34.40
N TYR A 222 -14.82 -2.90 -34.20
CA TYR A 222 -15.52 -3.74 -35.17
C TYR A 222 -17.02 -3.81 -34.86
N CYS A 223 -17.85 -3.66 -35.90
CA CYS A 223 -19.31 -3.76 -35.79
C CYS A 223 -19.77 -5.19 -36.06
N THR A 224 -20.50 -5.81 -35.11
CA THR A 224 -20.94 -7.22 -35.21
C THR A 224 -22.05 -7.48 -36.24
N GLY A 225 -22.73 -6.45 -36.73
CA GLY A 225 -23.84 -6.56 -37.69
C GLY A 225 -25.13 -7.14 -37.11
N SER A 226 -26.10 -7.41 -37.99
CA SER A 226 -27.42 -7.95 -37.61
C SER A 226 -27.32 -9.28 -36.86
N PRO A 227 -28.13 -9.51 -35.81
CA PRO A 227 -29.16 -8.61 -35.27
C PRO A 227 -28.64 -7.65 -34.19
N SER A 228 -27.39 -7.81 -33.73
CA SER A 228 -26.90 -7.17 -32.50
C SER A 228 -26.40 -5.74 -32.66
N TYR A 229 -25.84 -5.37 -33.81
CA TYR A 229 -25.24 -4.05 -34.10
C TYR A 229 -24.39 -3.49 -32.94
N LYS A 230 -23.59 -4.36 -32.33
CA LYS A 230 -22.74 -4.05 -31.19
C LYS A 230 -21.33 -3.70 -31.66
N CYS A 231 -20.75 -2.70 -31.02
CA CYS A 231 -19.34 -2.37 -31.21
C CYS A 231 -18.45 -3.20 -30.30
N ILE A 232 -17.43 -3.81 -30.89
CA ILE A 232 -16.34 -4.47 -30.18
C ILE A 232 -15.12 -3.55 -30.33
N CYS A 233 -14.75 -2.89 -29.23
CA CYS A 233 -13.71 -1.87 -29.26
C CYS A 233 -12.31 -2.46 -29.36
N GLU A 234 -11.44 -1.73 -30.05
CA GLU A 234 -10.01 -1.99 -30.07
C GLU A 234 -9.37 -1.74 -28.69
N LYS A 235 -8.17 -2.29 -28.49
CA LYS A 235 -7.45 -2.13 -27.21
C LYS A 235 -7.23 -0.65 -26.90
N GLY A 236 -7.61 -0.26 -25.68
CA GLY A 236 -7.47 1.11 -25.20
C GLY A 236 -8.70 2.00 -25.46
N TRP A 237 -9.74 1.46 -26.10
CA TRP A 237 -11.04 2.09 -26.26
C TRP A 237 -12.11 1.35 -25.45
N SER A 238 -13.13 2.09 -25.02
CA SER A 238 -14.26 1.64 -24.20
C SER A 238 -15.53 2.35 -24.69
N THR A 239 -16.64 2.25 -23.94
CA THR A 239 -18.01 2.69 -24.30
C THR A 239 -18.66 1.89 -25.44
N GLY A 240 -20.00 1.96 -25.53
CA GLY A 240 -20.79 1.16 -26.48
C GLY A 240 -20.59 1.55 -27.96
N ASP A 241 -19.95 2.68 -28.23
CA ASP A 241 -19.60 3.23 -29.54
C ASP A 241 -18.08 3.37 -29.76
N CYS A 242 -17.25 2.88 -28.83
CA CYS A 242 -15.77 2.93 -28.90
C CYS A 242 -15.18 4.34 -29.00
N SER A 243 -15.89 5.37 -28.55
CA SER A 243 -15.44 6.77 -28.63
C SER A 243 -14.55 7.21 -27.46
N SER A 244 -14.57 6.47 -26.35
CA SER A 244 -13.85 6.83 -25.14
C SER A 244 -12.61 5.96 -24.93
N ARG A 245 -11.56 6.53 -24.35
CA ARG A 245 -10.34 5.82 -23.98
C ARG A 245 -10.52 5.08 -22.66
N LYS A 246 -9.86 3.92 -22.57
CA LYS A 246 -9.69 3.17 -21.33
C LYS A 246 -8.44 3.66 -20.61
N CYS A 247 -8.57 4.07 -19.36
CA CYS A 247 -7.42 4.44 -18.56
C CYS A 247 -6.71 3.20 -17.99
N PRO A 248 -5.42 3.33 -17.63
CA PRO A 248 -4.72 2.26 -16.95
C PRO A 248 -5.39 1.94 -15.61
N SER A 249 -5.21 0.70 -15.18
CA SER A 249 -5.73 0.20 -13.92
C SER A 249 -4.56 -0.28 -13.07
N GLY A 250 -4.66 -0.11 -11.77
CA GLY A 250 -3.71 -0.62 -10.80
C GLY A 250 -4.46 -1.19 -9.59
N PRO A 251 -3.73 -1.71 -8.58
CA PRO A 251 -4.32 -2.10 -7.31
C PRO A 251 -5.14 -0.95 -6.72
N SER A 252 -6.38 -1.21 -6.36
CA SER A 252 -7.25 -0.21 -5.73
C SER A 252 -6.75 0.18 -4.34
N TRP A 253 -6.75 1.47 -4.03
CA TRP A 253 -6.49 1.98 -2.68
C TRP A 253 -7.68 1.86 -1.71
N PHE A 254 -8.90 1.73 -2.23
CA PHE A 254 -10.12 1.92 -1.43
C PHE A 254 -11.14 0.79 -1.56
N THR A 255 -10.81 -0.31 -2.22
CA THR A 255 -11.69 -1.49 -2.31
C THR A 255 -11.88 -2.17 -0.96
N SER A 256 -13.10 -2.64 -0.73
CA SER A 256 -13.42 -3.53 0.38
C SER A 256 -12.63 -4.85 0.28
N PRO A 257 -12.25 -5.47 1.41
CA PRO A 257 -11.59 -6.77 1.42
C PRO A 257 -12.41 -7.84 0.69
N SER A 258 -11.75 -8.63 -0.16
CA SER A 258 -12.42 -9.73 -0.89
C SER A 258 -12.53 -11.01 -0.06
N ALA A 259 -11.67 -11.17 0.95
CA ALA A 259 -11.66 -12.30 1.89
C ALA A 259 -10.93 -11.91 3.17
N SER A 260 -10.97 -12.78 4.20
CA SER A 260 -10.12 -12.63 5.38
C SER A 260 -8.66 -12.55 4.95
N ASN A 261 -7.96 -11.52 5.43
CA ASN A 261 -6.56 -11.26 5.07
C ASN A 261 -6.31 -11.01 3.57
N THR A 262 -7.31 -10.56 2.80
CA THR A 262 -7.16 -10.25 1.38
C THR A 262 -7.81 -8.91 1.04
N VAL A 263 -6.99 -7.90 0.75
CA VAL A 263 -7.39 -6.54 0.38
C VAL A 263 -6.41 -6.00 -0.68
N HIS A 264 -6.81 -5.00 -1.47
CA HIS A 264 -6.00 -4.37 -2.54
C HIS A 264 -5.58 -5.31 -3.69
N ASN A 265 -6.22 -6.47 -3.83
CA ASN A 265 -6.02 -7.41 -4.94
C ASN A 265 -6.93 -7.12 -6.16
N GLN A 266 -7.80 -6.13 -6.05
CA GLN A 266 -8.71 -5.72 -7.12
C GLN A 266 -8.07 -4.61 -7.93
N TRP A 267 -8.08 -4.79 -9.25
CA TRP A 267 -7.60 -3.78 -10.17
C TRP A 267 -8.73 -2.82 -10.51
N SER A 268 -8.52 -1.54 -10.25
CA SER A 268 -9.48 -0.48 -10.57
C SER A 268 -8.84 0.56 -11.46
N GLU A 269 -9.68 1.20 -12.28
CA GLU A 269 -9.24 2.30 -13.13
C GLU A 269 -8.72 3.44 -12.28
N CYS A 270 -7.53 3.93 -12.60
CA CYS A 270 -6.82 4.93 -11.81
C CYS A 270 -6.70 4.56 -10.32
N SER A 271 -6.64 3.27 -9.98
CA SER A 271 -6.46 2.74 -8.62
C SER A 271 -7.47 3.29 -7.59
N ASP A 272 -8.64 3.76 -8.04
CA ASP A 272 -9.62 4.54 -7.26
C ASP A 272 -9.06 5.83 -6.63
N ALA A 273 -7.88 6.24 -7.06
CA ALA A 273 -7.10 7.38 -6.56
C ALA A 273 -6.94 8.49 -7.63
N GLY A 274 -7.75 8.48 -8.68
CA GLY A 274 -7.74 9.52 -9.70
C GLY A 274 -8.99 9.51 -10.58
N ILE A 275 -9.08 10.53 -11.43
CA ILE A 275 -10.13 10.64 -12.45
C ILE A 275 -9.53 10.27 -13.81
N CYS A 276 -10.19 9.37 -14.53
CA CYS A 276 -9.82 9.02 -15.89
C CYS A 276 -10.28 10.11 -16.88
N ASP A 277 -9.33 10.73 -17.60
CA ASP A 277 -9.66 11.50 -18.79
C ASP A 277 -9.91 10.55 -19.97
N ARG A 278 -11.18 10.42 -20.34
CA ARG A 278 -11.66 9.55 -21.43
C ARG A 278 -11.20 10.01 -22.82
N THR A 279 -10.70 11.21 -22.99
CA THR A 279 -10.20 11.71 -24.27
C THR A 279 -8.77 11.26 -24.51
N THR A 280 -7.93 11.34 -23.47
CA THR A 280 -6.50 11.00 -23.56
C THR A 280 -6.21 9.55 -23.15
N GLY A 281 -7.01 8.99 -22.25
CA GLY A 281 -6.77 7.70 -21.59
C GLY A 281 -5.77 7.80 -20.43
N GLN A 282 -5.57 8.99 -19.88
CA GLN A 282 -4.65 9.24 -18.76
C GLN A 282 -5.41 9.49 -17.46
N CYS A 283 -4.82 9.04 -16.34
CA CYS A 283 -5.35 9.28 -15.01
C CYS A 283 -4.85 10.61 -14.46
N SER A 284 -5.78 11.47 -14.00
CA SER A 284 -5.47 12.63 -13.18
C SER A 284 -5.56 12.23 -11.71
N CYS A 285 -4.40 11.97 -11.10
CA CYS A 285 -4.31 11.46 -9.73
C CYS A 285 -4.65 12.51 -8.68
N TYR A 286 -5.41 12.11 -7.66
CA TYR A 286 -5.61 12.90 -6.47
C TYR A 286 -4.32 12.94 -5.65
N THR A 287 -4.04 14.06 -5.00
CA THR A 287 -2.93 14.12 -4.04
C THR A 287 -3.25 13.23 -2.83
N PRO A 288 -2.32 12.40 -2.33
CA PRO A 288 -0.87 12.33 -2.64
C PRO A 288 -0.46 11.23 -3.62
N PHE A 289 -1.32 10.80 -4.55
CA PHE A 289 -1.05 9.68 -5.44
C PHE A 289 -0.37 10.08 -6.77
N GLU A 290 0.39 9.14 -7.35
CA GLU A 290 1.07 9.24 -8.64
C GLU A 290 1.21 7.89 -9.35
N GLY A 291 1.87 7.90 -10.50
CA GLY A 291 1.95 6.76 -11.41
C GLY A 291 0.96 6.90 -12.56
N ALA A 292 1.04 6.00 -13.53
CA ALA A 292 0.18 6.06 -14.70
C ALA A 292 -1.28 5.77 -14.33
N ALA A 293 -1.50 4.94 -13.32
CA ALA A 293 -2.79 4.54 -12.77
C ALA A 293 -3.02 5.09 -11.35
N CYS A 294 -2.24 6.05 -10.86
CA CYS A 294 -2.33 6.54 -9.47
C CYS A 294 -2.08 5.44 -8.43
N GLU A 295 -1.26 4.45 -8.80
CA GLU A 295 -0.94 3.26 -8.04
C GLU A 295 0.10 3.48 -6.94
N TYR A 296 0.79 4.63 -6.95
CA TYR A 296 1.82 4.98 -5.98
C TYR A 296 1.38 6.12 -5.08
N MET A 297 1.75 6.07 -3.81
CA MET A 297 1.75 7.23 -2.93
C MET A 297 3.11 7.93 -3.09
N LYS A 298 3.07 9.21 -3.48
CA LYS A 298 4.23 10.04 -3.83
C LYS A 298 5.29 10.04 -2.74
N CYS A 299 6.55 10.04 -3.15
CA CYS A 299 7.63 10.48 -2.28
C CYS A 299 7.41 11.93 -1.83
N PRO A 300 7.76 12.28 -0.60
CA PRO A 300 7.65 13.64 -0.09
C PRO A 300 8.73 14.57 -0.68
N GLY A 301 8.55 15.88 -0.47
CA GLY A 301 9.47 16.93 -0.94
C GLY A 301 9.11 17.50 -2.32
N ASP A 302 9.49 18.74 -2.57
CA ASP A 302 9.41 19.39 -3.89
C ASP A 302 10.70 20.19 -4.17
N PRO A 303 11.56 19.76 -5.13
CA PRO A 303 11.43 18.55 -5.94
C PRO A 303 11.47 17.27 -5.09
N VAL A 304 11.13 16.12 -5.66
CA VAL A 304 11.09 14.83 -4.94
C VAL A 304 12.32 14.62 -4.06
N CYS A 305 12.11 14.25 -2.79
CA CYS A 305 13.15 14.13 -1.77
C CYS A 305 13.98 15.40 -1.56
N SER A 306 13.36 16.57 -1.76
CA SER A 306 13.99 17.89 -1.73
C SER A 306 15.20 18.03 -2.66
N GLY A 307 15.36 17.13 -3.63
CA GLY A 307 16.55 17.04 -4.48
C GLY A 307 17.80 16.46 -3.80
N HIS A 308 17.66 15.87 -2.61
CA HIS A 308 18.75 15.35 -1.77
C HIS A 308 18.52 13.90 -1.35
N GLY A 309 17.95 13.10 -2.26
CA GLY A 309 17.74 11.69 -2.01
C GLY A 309 17.11 10.94 -3.18
N GLN A 310 16.99 9.63 -3.01
CA GLN A 310 16.40 8.72 -3.97
C GLN A 310 15.01 8.29 -3.51
N CYS A 311 14.03 8.41 -4.40
CA CYS A 311 12.67 7.93 -4.17
C CYS A 311 12.61 6.42 -4.40
N MET A 312 12.20 5.67 -3.37
CA MET A 312 12.20 4.20 -3.36
C MET A 312 10.92 3.68 -2.70
N THR A 313 10.50 2.47 -3.04
CA THR A 313 9.39 1.82 -2.32
C THR A 313 9.77 1.51 -0.87
N ILE A 314 8.82 1.38 0.05
CA ILE A 314 9.12 0.97 1.44
C ILE A 314 9.90 -0.35 1.47
N ARG A 315 9.59 -1.30 0.57
CA ARG A 315 10.34 -2.55 0.43
C ARG A 315 11.81 -2.30 0.07
N GLN A 316 12.07 -1.43 -0.89
CA GLN A 316 13.45 -1.09 -1.27
C GLN A 316 14.16 -0.37 -0.13
N LEU A 317 13.51 0.59 0.54
CA LEU A 317 14.07 1.28 1.69
C LEU A 317 14.44 0.34 2.84
N SER A 318 13.65 -0.73 3.06
CA SER A 318 13.96 -1.70 4.11
C SER A 318 15.25 -2.48 3.83
N LEU A 319 15.58 -2.71 2.55
CA LEU A 319 16.82 -3.35 2.14
C LEU A 319 18.03 -2.42 2.24
N GLU A 320 17.79 -1.11 2.23
CA GLU A 320 18.80 -0.06 2.41
C GLU A 320 19.00 0.30 3.89
N ALA A 321 18.36 -0.43 4.82
CA ALA A 321 18.50 -0.19 6.24
C ALA A 321 19.96 -0.34 6.68
N ASP A 322 20.43 0.65 7.43
CA ASP A 322 21.76 0.66 8.02
C ASP A 322 21.78 -0.26 9.25
N VAL A 323 22.28 -1.48 9.08
CA VAL A 323 22.23 -2.55 10.08
C VAL A 323 23.59 -3.21 10.30
N ASP A 324 23.81 -3.70 11.52
CA ASP A 324 25.11 -4.22 11.93
C ASP A 324 25.51 -5.53 11.27
N ALA A 325 24.60 -6.23 10.58
CA ALA A 325 24.90 -7.45 9.84
C ALA A 325 23.88 -7.67 8.71
N PRO A 326 24.26 -8.33 7.60
CA PRO A 326 23.31 -8.69 6.54
C PRO A 326 22.11 -9.51 7.05
N SER A 327 22.30 -10.32 8.09
CA SER A 327 21.23 -11.10 8.73
C SER A 327 20.21 -10.26 9.51
N LEU A 328 20.51 -8.99 9.77
CA LEU A 328 19.63 -8.03 10.47
C LEU A 328 18.88 -7.14 9.48
N VAL A 329 19.19 -7.21 8.18
CA VAL A 329 18.41 -6.53 7.14
C VAL A 329 17.03 -7.14 7.16
N PHE A 330 16.02 -6.31 7.42
CA PHE A 330 14.63 -6.76 7.39
C PHE A 330 14.05 -6.49 6.01
N ASP A 331 13.53 -7.53 5.36
CA ASP A 331 12.64 -7.34 4.21
C ASP A 331 11.27 -6.96 4.78
N TYR A 332 10.75 -5.80 4.38
CA TYR A 332 9.41 -5.35 4.74
C TYR A 332 8.34 -6.34 4.26
N GLY A 333 8.66 -7.27 3.36
CA GLY A 333 7.87 -8.46 3.06
C GLY A 333 8.09 -8.93 1.62
N SER A 334 8.46 -10.20 1.43
CA SER A 334 8.68 -10.78 0.09
C SER A 334 7.42 -11.36 -0.56
N ASP A 335 6.38 -11.65 0.22
CA ASP A 335 5.08 -12.13 -0.28
C ASP A 335 4.18 -10.96 -0.71
N PRO A 336 3.86 -10.82 -2.01
CA PRO A 336 2.96 -9.76 -2.50
C PRO A 336 1.53 -9.89 -1.98
N ASN A 337 1.13 -11.05 -1.46
CA ASN A 337 -0.22 -11.29 -0.95
C ASN A 337 -0.32 -11.19 0.58
N ASN A 338 0.77 -10.82 1.26
CA ASN A 338 0.74 -10.69 2.71
C ASN A 338 0.02 -9.40 3.11
N ILE A 339 -1.09 -9.54 3.85
CA ILE A 339 -1.91 -8.41 4.33
C ILE A 339 -1.13 -7.42 5.18
N HIS A 340 -0.07 -7.84 5.86
CA HIS A 340 0.73 -6.95 6.70
C HIS A 340 1.68 -6.05 5.89
N THR A 341 1.85 -6.31 4.60
CA THR A 341 2.90 -5.69 3.77
C THR A 341 2.34 -5.34 2.38
N PHE A 342 1.05 -5.03 2.30
CA PHE A 342 0.34 -4.74 1.04
C PHE A 342 0.83 -3.44 0.39
N ASP A 343 1.33 -2.51 1.20
CA ASP A 343 1.80 -1.18 0.84
C ASP A 343 3.27 -1.15 0.41
N ARG A 344 3.95 -2.29 0.50
CA ARG A 344 5.41 -2.43 0.31
C ARG A 344 5.94 -1.85 -1.01
N ASP A 345 5.16 -1.97 -2.09
CA ASP A 345 5.54 -1.55 -3.46
C ASP A 345 4.76 -0.31 -3.91
N ASN A 346 3.73 0.10 -3.16
CA ASN A 346 2.82 1.18 -3.53
C ASN A 346 3.09 2.47 -2.74
N ILE A 347 3.64 2.39 -1.53
CA ILE A 347 4.07 3.57 -0.78
C ILE A 347 5.56 3.81 -1.03
N LEU A 348 5.87 5.05 -1.42
CA LEU A 348 7.23 5.49 -1.70
C LEU A 348 7.74 6.40 -0.58
N GLY A 349 9.05 6.38 -0.36
CA GLY A 349 9.74 7.26 0.59
C GLY A 349 11.15 7.60 0.11
N CYS A 350 11.83 8.47 0.85
CA CYS A 350 13.13 9.00 0.46
C CYS A 350 14.28 8.32 1.20
N LYS A 351 15.26 7.82 0.46
CA LYS A 351 16.59 7.51 0.95
C LYS A 351 17.46 8.76 0.80
N CYS A 352 17.81 9.41 1.90
CA CYS A 352 18.57 10.66 1.85
C CYS A 352 20.03 10.44 1.48
N ASP A 353 20.59 11.42 0.75
CA ASP A 353 22.02 11.48 0.47
C ASP A 353 22.81 11.77 1.76
N PRO A 354 24.09 11.34 1.86
CA PRO A 354 24.93 11.64 3.02
C PRO A 354 24.94 13.14 3.37
N GLY A 355 24.72 13.46 4.64
CA GLY A 355 24.62 14.83 5.13
C GLY A 355 23.22 15.43 5.04
N TYR A 356 22.23 14.69 4.55
CA TYR A 356 20.81 15.05 4.62
C TYR A 356 19.99 13.98 5.36
N GLU A 357 18.94 14.43 6.02
CA GLU A 357 18.04 13.61 6.83
C GLU A 357 16.62 14.19 6.86
N GLY A 358 15.74 13.52 7.60
CA GLY A 358 14.32 13.84 7.65
C GLY A 358 13.51 13.01 6.64
N TYR A 359 12.18 13.13 6.73
CA TYR A 359 11.28 12.29 5.93
C TYR A 359 11.32 12.59 4.43
N ASP A 360 11.72 13.81 4.06
CA ASP A 360 11.80 14.34 2.71
C ASP A 360 13.21 14.82 2.33
N CYS A 361 14.21 14.48 3.14
CA CYS A 361 15.62 14.87 2.97
C CYS A 361 15.86 16.38 2.89
N SER A 362 14.93 17.20 3.41
CA SER A 362 15.07 18.66 3.44
C SER A 362 16.04 19.17 4.51
N LYS A 363 16.38 18.33 5.50
CA LYS A 363 17.22 18.74 6.63
C LYS A 363 18.66 18.32 6.39
N ARG A 364 19.61 19.23 6.57
CA ARG A 364 21.03 18.90 6.67
C ARG A 364 21.32 18.29 8.04
N SER A 365 22.04 17.17 8.06
CA SER A 365 22.49 16.55 9.30
C SER A 365 23.49 17.46 10.00
N CYS A 366 23.23 17.78 11.27
CA CYS A 366 24.20 18.46 12.10
C CYS A 366 25.19 17.48 12.72
N LEU A 367 26.35 18.02 13.07
CA LEU A 367 27.39 17.26 13.74
C LEU A 367 26.91 16.80 15.12
N LYS A 368 27.38 15.62 15.49
CA LYS A 368 27.07 14.97 16.75
C LYS A 368 28.34 14.86 17.58
N GLY A 369 28.19 14.91 18.90
CA GLY A 369 29.31 14.88 19.82
C GLY A 369 28.89 14.47 21.22
N ASP A 370 29.90 14.34 22.07
CA ASP A 370 29.76 14.07 23.50
C ASP A 370 29.31 15.33 24.25
N ASP A 371 28.48 15.16 25.28
CA ASP A 371 28.08 16.29 26.12
C ASP A 371 29.24 16.64 27.07
N PRO A 372 29.85 17.83 27.01
CA PRO A 372 31.09 18.06 27.75
C PRO A 372 30.92 18.16 29.27
N VAL A 373 29.70 18.02 29.80
CA VAL A 373 29.44 18.00 31.25
C VAL A 373 29.21 16.60 31.80
N THR A 374 29.01 15.60 30.95
CA THR A 374 28.98 14.20 31.39
C THR A 374 30.41 13.77 31.68
N THR A 375 30.57 13.00 32.77
CA THR A 375 31.88 12.63 33.32
C THR A 375 31.97 11.11 33.45
N ASP A 376 33.19 10.61 33.66
CA ASP A 376 33.46 9.18 33.82
C ASP A 376 33.05 8.33 32.61
N GLN A 377 33.10 8.95 31.43
CA GLN A 377 32.85 8.31 30.14
C GLN A 377 34.15 7.91 29.46
N VAL A 378 34.01 6.96 28.55
CA VAL A 378 35.13 6.33 27.86
C VAL A 378 34.83 6.20 26.38
N ASP A 379 35.90 6.28 25.58
CA ASP A 379 35.84 6.04 24.14
C ASP A 379 35.62 4.55 23.85
N GLU A 380 35.09 4.26 22.67
CA GLU A 380 35.04 2.88 22.18
C GLU A 380 36.45 2.44 21.77
N LEU A 381 36.83 1.22 22.17
CA LEU A 381 38.09 0.60 21.83
C LEU A 381 37.83 -0.83 21.35
N GLN A 382 38.13 -1.09 20.09
CA GLN A 382 38.05 -2.43 19.49
C GLN A 382 39.45 -2.98 19.25
N LEU A 383 39.60 -4.29 19.45
CA LEU A 383 40.87 -4.99 19.27
C LEU A 383 40.80 -5.95 18.09
N LEU A 384 41.84 -5.95 17.26
CA LEU A 384 42.00 -6.89 16.15
C LEU A 384 43.35 -7.61 16.29
N LYS A 385 43.40 -8.87 15.90
CA LYS A 385 44.64 -9.65 15.82
C LYS A 385 44.67 -10.41 14.51
N CYS A 386 45.65 -10.12 13.67
CA CYS A 386 45.89 -10.84 12.42
C CYS A 386 47.15 -11.72 12.51
N THR A 387 47.05 -12.96 12.03
CA THR A 387 48.18 -13.87 11.89
C THR A 387 48.26 -14.37 10.45
N ALA A 388 49.30 -13.94 9.72
CA ALA A 388 49.53 -14.29 8.31
C ALA A 388 50.99 -13.96 7.90
N THR A 389 51.46 -14.52 6.78
CA THR A 389 52.77 -14.19 6.20
C THR A 389 52.69 -13.56 4.81
N GLY A 390 51.47 -13.34 4.30
CA GLY A 390 51.22 -12.78 2.97
C GLY A 390 49.73 -12.58 2.72
N GLY A 391 49.42 -12.02 1.56
CA GLY A 391 48.04 -11.87 1.07
C GLY A 391 47.35 -10.59 1.54
N ILE A 392 46.03 -10.59 1.45
CA ILE A 392 45.17 -9.44 1.77
C ILE A 392 44.00 -9.85 2.66
N PHE A 393 43.46 -8.91 3.41
CA PHE A 393 42.19 -9.03 4.11
C PHE A 393 41.34 -7.78 3.84
N ARG A 394 40.04 -7.86 4.13
CA ARG A 394 39.16 -6.69 4.14
C ARG A 394 38.51 -6.55 5.50
N LEU A 395 38.31 -5.33 5.96
CA LEU A 395 37.47 -5.07 7.10
C LEU A 395 36.02 -4.90 6.64
N GLN A 396 35.10 -5.24 7.52
CA GLN A 396 33.67 -5.07 7.33
C GLN A 396 33.12 -4.31 8.53
N TYR A 397 32.40 -3.23 8.25
CA TYR A 397 31.67 -2.46 9.24
C TYR A 397 30.23 -2.35 8.77
N ARG A 398 29.29 -2.84 9.60
CA ARG A 398 27.89 -3.02 9.21
C ARG A 398 27.77 -3.82 7.91
N THR A 399 27.15 -3.28 6.87
CA THR A 399 27.01 -3.87 5.53
C THR A 399 28.11 -3.40 4.55
N SER A 400 28.97 -2.47 4.96
CA SER A 400 30.06 -1.93 4.13
C SER A 400 31.32 -2.78 4.25
N THR A 401 32.05 -2.92 3.14
CA THR A 401 33.33 -3.65 3.08
C THR A 401 34.41 -2.71 2.60
N SER A 402 35.58 -2.75 3.25
CA SER A 402 36.72 -1.92 2.88
C SER A 402 37.35 -2.33 1.55
N VAL A 403 38.24 -1.48 1.04
CA VAL A 403 39.23 -1.87 0.03
C VAL A 403 40.18 -2.97 0.57
N ASP A 404 40.93 -3.59 -0.33
CA ASP A 404 41.92 -4.62 0.00
C ASP A 404 43.02 -4.06 0.91
N ILE A 405 43.26 -4.73 2.03
CA ILE A 405 44.28 -4.37 3.02
C ILE A 405 45.40 -5.41 2.97
N PRO A 406 46.65 -5.02 2.65
CA PRO A 406 47.76 -5.96 2.66
C PRO A 406 48.07 -6.45 4.08
N PHE A 407 48.52 -7.70 4.19
CA PHE A 407 48.88 -8.31 5.49
C PHE A 407 49.93 -7.49 6.27
N ASP A 408 50.75 -6.70 5.57
CA ASP A 408 51.78 -5.86 6.16
C ASP A 408 51.46 -4.36 6.16
N ALA A 409 50.17 -4.02 6.07
CA ALA A 409 49.68 -2.64 6.22
C ALA A 409 50.19 -1.99 7.52
N THR A 410 50.62 -0.74 7.41
CA THR A 410 51.02 0.07 8.55
C THR A 410 49.80 0.58 9.33
N SER A 411 50.02 1.08 10.55
CA SER A 411 48.93 1.69 11.34
C SER A 411 48.32 2.90 10.63
N ASP A 412 49.13 3.67 9.90
CA ASP A 412 48.67 4.82 9.13
C ASP A 412 47.80 4.39 7.93
N ASP A 413 48.18 3.30 7.25
CA ASP A 413 47.37 2.73 6.17
C ASP A 413 46.01 2.25 6.69
N LEU A 414 45.99 1.55 7.83
CA LEU A 414 44.73 1.11 8.45
C LEU A 414 43.86 2.28 8.88
N ARG A 415 44.44 3.31 9.51
CA ARG A 415 43.72 4.54 9.87
C ARG A 415 43.10 5.19 8.63
N TYR A 416 43.87 5.34 7.56
CA TYR A 416 43.38 5.90 6.29
C TYR A 416 42.24 5.07 5.68
N ILE A 417 42.33 3.73 5.76
CA ILE A 417 41.30 2.83 5.22
C ILE A 417 40.01 2.92 6.04
N LEU A 418 40.10 2.99 7.37
CA LEU A 418 38.93 3.17 8.25
C LEU A 418 38.19 4.48 7.94
N MET A 419 38.93 5.58 7.74
CA MET A 419 38.36 6.89 7.39
C MET A 419 37.66 6.86 6.03
N ASN A 420 38.32 6.33 5.00
CA ASN A 420 37.78 6.43 3.63
C ASN A 420 36.78 5.34 3.27
N SER A 421 36.86 4.15 3.88
CA SER A 421 35.95 3.05 3.58
C SER A 421 34.66 3.12 4.40
N PHE A 422 34.73 3.65 5.62
CA PHE A 422 33.60 3.63 6.56
C PHE A 422 33.17 5.02 7.06
N GLY A 423 33.95 6.06 6.79
CA GLY A 423 33.59 7.44 7.17
C GLY A 423 33.88 7.81 8.62
N PHE A 424 34.66 7.00 9.35
CA PHE A 424 35.06 7.33 10.73
C PHE A 424 35.89 8.62 10.78
N GLU A 425 35.65 9.45 11.79
CA GLU A 425 36.30 10.74 12.00
C GLU A 425 37.54 10.56 12.89
N ASP A 426 38.72 10.58 12.27
CA ASP A 426 40.02 10.45 12.93
C ASP A 426 40.17 9.29 13.95
N PRO A 427 39.96 8.02 13.52
CA PRO A 427 40.21 6.87 14.37
C PRO A 427 41.71 6.75 14.67
N VAL A 428 42.06 6.35 15.90
CA VAL A 428 43.45 6.15 16.32
C VAL A 428 43.77 4.66 16.28
N VAL A 429 44.78 4.30 15.49
CA VAL A 429 45.23 2.91 15.31
C VAL A 429 46.62 2.72 15.90
N GLU A 430 46.75 1.80 16.85
CA GLU A 430 48.01 1.50 17.52
C GLU A 430 48.33 0.01 17.45
N TYR A 431 49.59 -0.33 17.21
CA TYR A 431 50.08 -1.72 17.17
C TYR A 431 50.86 -2.02 18.45
N SER A 432 50.51 -3.12 19.12
CA SER A 432 51.21 -3.54 20.34
C SER A 432 52.63 -4.01 20.07
N SER A 433 52.93 -4.51 18.85
CA SER A 433 54.26 -4.91 18.45
C SER A 433 54.49 -4.85 16.94
N GLY A 434 55.70 -4.51 16.52
CA GLY A 434 56.07 -4.45 15.09
C GLY A 434 55.43 -3.27 14.34
N THR A 435 55.51 -3.31 13.01
CA THR A 435 55.03 -2.24 12.11
C THR A 435 54.05 -2.72 11.04
N LYS A 436 53.60 -3.97 11.16
CA LYS A 436 52.79 -4.70 10.17
C LYS A 436 51.51 -5.21 10.81
N ALA A 437 50.37 -5.09 10.13
CA ALA A 437 49.07 -5.53 10.64
C ALA A 437 49.06 -7.00 11.10
N CYS A 438 49.63 -7.90 10.31
CA CYS A 438 49.65 -9.33 10.61
C CYS A 438 51.00 -9.80 11.17
N SER A 439 50.95 -10.56 12.26
CA SER A 439 52.11 -11.27 12.82
C SER A 439 52.31 -12.64 12.15
N THR A 440 53.55 -13.13 12.11
CA THR A 440 53.85 -14.46 11.56
C THR A 440 53.31 -15.55 12.50
N PRO A 441 52.75 -16.67 12.01
CA PRO A 441 52.32 -17.76 12.88
C PRO A 441 53.43 -18.24 13.83
N GLY A 442 53.16 -18.20 15.13
CA GLY A 442 54.11 -18.59 16.18
C GLY A 442 55.06 -17.48 16.66
N SER A 443 54.99 -16.27 16.11
CA SER A 443 55.68 -15.10 16.67
C SER A 443 54.89 -14.48 17.83
N ALA A 444 55.47 -13.48 18.51
CA ALA A 444 54.73 -12.63 19.42
C ALA A 444 53.54 -11.99 18.68
N ASP A 445 52.42 -11.87 19.38
CA ASP A 445 51.19 -11.30 18.83
C ASP A 445 51.37 -9.79 18.58
N ASN A 446 50.95 -9.34 17.40
CA ASN A 446 50.62 -7.93 17.20
C ASN A 446 49.12 -7.74 17.37
N ILE A 447 48.74 -6.97 18.37
CA ILE A 447 47.37 -6.58 18.62
C ILE A 447 47.19 -5.16 18.11
N ILE A 448 46.23 -5.02 17.21
CA ILE A 448 45.82 -3.75 16.62
C ILE A 448 44.71 -3.19 17.50
N THR A 449 44.97 -2.07 18.14
CA THR A 449 44.00 -1.31 18.91
C THR A 449 43.42 -0.21 18.03
N VAL A 450 42.10 -0.21 17.85
CA VAL A 450 41.36 0.85 17.15
C VAL A 450 40.54 1.59 18.19
N ASN A 451 40.92 2.84 18.47
CA ASN A 451 40.22 3.73 19.37
C ASN A 451 39.42 4.77 18.57
N PHE A 452 38.20 5.07 19.02
CA PHE A 452 37.28 6.01 18.39
C PHE A 452 37.04 7.23 19.28
N PRO A 453 37.94 8.23 19.21
CA PRO A 453 37.88 9.37 20.11
C PRO A 453 36.85 10.43 19.71
N ILE A 454 36.24 10.33 18.51
CA ILE A 454 35.28 11.31 17.97
C ILE A 454 33.95 10.65 17.61
N ASP A 455 33.98 9.47 16.98
CA ASP A 455 32.78 8.67 16.76
C ASP A 455 32.31 8.03 18.08
N HIS A 456 31.54 8.79 18.86
CA HIS A 456 31.14 8.37 20.20
C HIS A 456 30.02 7.31 20.22
N GLY A 457 29.84 6.69 21.39
CA GLY A 457 28.84 5.67 21.68
C GLY A 457 29.38 4.25 21.57
N ASP A 458 28.46 3.29 21.63
CA ASP A 458 28.75 1.87 21.39
C ASP A 458 28.82 1.63 19.88
N ILE A 459 30.04 1.53 19.35
CA ILE A 459 30.22 1.33 17.92
C ILE A 459 30.12 -0.18 17.62
N PRO A 460 29.32 -0.58 16.62
CA PRO A 460 29.24 -1.96 16.20
C PRO A 460 30.61 -2.58 15.90
N PRO A 461 30.80 -3.89 16.18
CA PRO A 461 32.08 -4.54 16.03
C PRO A 461 32.53 -4.60 14.56
N ILE A 462 33.80 -4.26 14.33
CA ILE A 462 34.48 -4.48 13.06
C ILE A 462 34.69 -5.98 12.87
N ARG A 463 34.37 -6.46 11.67
CA ARG A 463 34.61 -7.84 11.22
C ARG A 463 35.69 -7.87 10.14
N ALA A 464 36.21 -9.05 9.83
CA ALA A 464 37.20 -9.22 8.78
C ALA A 464 36.86 -10.36 7.82
N GLU A 465 37.01 -10.10 6.53
CA GLU A 465 37.05 -11.10 5.47
C GLU A 465 38.51 -11.49 5.22
N THR A 466 38.84 -12.77 5.45
CA THR A 466 40.24 -13.26 5.52
C THR A 466 40.58 -14.26 4.43
N THR A 467 39.69 -14.48 3.46
CA THR A 467 39.82 -15.48 2.39
C THR A 467 41.05 -15.26 1.50
N GLY A 468 41.57 -14.03 1.44
CA GLY A 468 42.77 -13.65 0.69
C GLY A 468 44.09 -13.72 1.48
N LEU A 469 44.07 -14.04 2.78
CA LEU A 469 45.27 -14.14 3.60
C LEU A 469 45.97 -15.50 3.39
N ILE A 470 47.30 -15.49 3.40
CA ILE A 470 48.13 -16.69 3.25
C ILE A 470 49.17 -16.78 4.35
N ALA A 471 49.53 -18.02 4.70
CA ALA A 471 50.65 -18.33 5.58
C ALA A 471 51.55 -19.38 4.90
N LEU A 472 52.85 -19.08 4.79
CA LEU A 472 53.86 -19.99 4.26
C LEU A 472 54.12 -21.16 5.23
N SER A 473 53.85 -20.97 6.52
CA SER A 473 53.93 -21.98 7.57
C SER A 473 52.97 -21.63 8.70
N GLY A 474 52.27 -22.62 9.26
CA GLY A 474 51.26 -22.42 10.32
C GLY A 474 49.87 -22.09 9.77
N SER A 475 48.99 -21.61 10.65
CA SER A 475 47.59 -21.33 10.32
C SER A 475 47.35 -19.81 10.21
N VAL A 476 46.60 -19.39 9.20
CA VAL A 476 46.04 -18.03 9.14
C VAL A 476 44.97 -17.90 10.21
N SER A 477 44.96 -16.79 10.95
CA SER A 477 43.89 -16.47 11.89
C SER A 477 43.64 -14.97 11.94
N PHE A 478 42.38 -14.59 12.14
CA PHE A 478 41.99 -13.22 12.44
C PHE A 478 40.97 -13.25 13.57
N VAL A 479 41.21 -12.47 14.61
CA VAL A 479 40.34 -12.41 15.79
C VAL A 479 39.99 -10.95 16.03
N THR A 480 38.72 -10.70 16.34
CA THR A 480 38.20 -9.38 16.72
C THR A 480 37.63 -9.44 18.12
N ALA A 481 37.69 -8.33 18.85
CA ALA A 481 37.11 -8.21 20.18
C ALA A 481 36.57 -6.79 20.41
N ASP A 482 35.38 -6.76 20.98
CA ASP A 482 34.61 -5.57 21.35
C ASP A 482 33.97 -5.79 22.74
N ASN A 483 33.40 -4.73 23.31
CA ASN A 483 32.53 -4.82 24.49
C ASN A 483 33.14 -5.54 25.72
N GLY A 484 34.44 -5.36 25.98
CA GLY A 484 35.11 -5.91 27.18
C GLY A 484 35.79 -7.27 26.96
N VAL A 485 35.78 -7.79 25.73
CA VAL A 485 36.51 -9.01 25.37
C VAL A 485 38.01 -8.72 25.24
N ALA A 486 38.86 -9.63 25.73
CA ALA A 486 40.31 -9.47 25.74
C ALA A 486 41.02 -10.25 24.62
N ILE A 487 42.07 -9.66 24.04
CA ILE A 487 43.02 -10.31 23.13
C ILE A 487 44.45 -9.97 23.56
N GLY A 488 45.30 -10.98 23.73
CA GLY A 488 46.74 -10.77 23.99
C GLY A 488 47.03 -9.99 25.28
N GLY A 489 46.12 -10.04 26.27
CA GLY A 489 46.25 -9.30 27.53
C GLY A 489 45.70 -7.86 27.50
N MET A 490 45.30 -7.34 26.35
CA MET A 490 44.56 -6.09 26.24
C MET A 490 43.06 -6.35 26.21
N VAL A 491 42.27 -5.42 26.73
CA VAL A 491 40.81 -5.54 26.87
C VAL A 491 40.14 -4.48 26.01
N SER A 492 39.22 -4.89 25.13
CA SER A 492 38.36 -3.96 24.39
C SER A 492 37.45 -3.20 25.34
N GLN A 493 36.89 -2.07 24.89
CA GLN A 493 36.08 -1.20 25.72
C GLN A 493 34.85 -0.71 24.96
N LYS A 494 33.69 -0.89 25.60
CA LYS A 494 32.45 -0.30 25.14
C LYS A 494 32.47 1.21 25.39
N GLY A 495 32.25 2.00 24.35
CA GLY A 495 32.12 3.46 24.42
C GLY A 495 30.85 3.87 25.16
N THR A 496 30.98 4.86 26.04
CA THR A 496 29.87 5.38 26.86
C THR A 496 29.60 6.86 26.66
N LYS A 497 30.42 7.54 25.87
CA LYS A 497 30.20 8.93 25.46
C LYS A 497 28.91 9.09 24.66
N GLU A 498 28.22 10.21 24.84
CA GLU A 498 27.03 10.49 24.04
C GLU A 498 27.41 10.78 22.59
N ASN A 499 26.54 10.39 21.66
CA ASN A 499 26.65 10.76 20.25
C ASN A 499 25.43 11.61 19.87
N ALA A 500 25.34 12.79 20.48
CA ALA A 500 24.16 13.63 20.43
C ALA A 500 24.34 14.81 19.48
N VAL A 501 23.25 15.18 18.77
CA VAL A 501 23.23 16.36 17.89
C VAL A 501 23.64 17.59 18.68
N CYS A 502 24.67 18.30 18.19
CA CYS A 502 25.24 19.47 18.85
C CYS A 502 25.63 19.24 20.31
N SER A 503 26.11 18.04 20.65
CA SER A 503 26.58 17.66 21.99
C SER A 503 25.57 17.93 23.11
N ASN A 504 24.25 17.95 22.82
CA ASN A 504 23.19 18.39 23.76
C ASN A 504 23.40 19.81 24.33
N ARG A 505 24.28 20.62 23.73
CA ARG A 505 24.66 21.98 24.18
C ARG A 505 24.46 23.04 23.12
N GLY A 506 23.88 22.69 21.98
CA GLY A 506 23.50 23.64 20.94
C GLY A 506 22.15 23.32 20.31
N TYR A 507 21.69 24.26 19.49
CA TYR A 507 20.57 24.06 18.57
C TYR A 507 21.12 23.79 17.17
N CYS A 508 20.64 22.75 16.52
CA CYS A 508 20.96 22.45 15.12
C CYS A 508 20.11 23.30 14.18
N ASP A 509 20.75 24.16 13.38
CA ASP A 509 20.10 24.75 12.22
C ASP A 509 20.15 23.76 11.04
N TYR A 510 19.07 23.01 10.89
CA TYR A 510 18.93 22.00 9.83
C TYR A 510 18.92 22.58 8.40
N SER A 511 18.81 23.90 8.21
CA SER A 511 18.95 24.50 6.87
C SER A 511 20.41 24.62 6.43
N GLN A 512 21.32 24.72 7.40
CA GLN A 512 22.76 24.87 7.19
C GLN A 512 23.57 23.64 7.61
N GLY A 513 23.03 22.80 8.50
CA GLY A 513 23.76 21.69 9.12
C GLY A 513 24.75 22.16 10.20
N ILE A 514 24.55 23.35 10.77
CA ILE A 514 25.47 24.00 11.71
C ILE A 514 24.86 24.06 13.10
N CYS A 515 25.66 23.78 14.13
CA CYS A 515 25.23 23.92 15.52
C CYS A 515 25.47 25.34 16.05
N SER A 516 24.40 25.95 16.56
CA SER A 516 24.47 27.19 17.34
C SER A 516 24.60 26.86 18.83
N CYS A 517 25.79 27.07 19.40
CA CYS A 517 26.08 26.68 20.77
C CYS A 517 25.43 27.58 21.82
N SER A 518 25.00 26.97 22.92
CA SER A 518 24.46 27.68 24.08
C SER A 518 25.56 28.46 24.81
N ILE A 519 25.18 29.48 25.57
CA ILE A 519 26.13 30.30 26.34
C ILE A 519 26.98 29.40 27.25
N GLY A 520 28.31 29.57 27.18
CA GLY A 520 29.27 28.78 27.94
C GLY A 520 29.78 27.54 27.20
N TYR A 521 29.29 27.26 25.99
CA TYR A 521 29.74 26.14 25.16
C TYR A 521 30.19 26.64 23.78
N GLY A 522 31.13 25.94 23.17
CA GLY A 522 31.69 26.30 21.87
C GLY A 522 32.13 25.08 21.07
N THR A 523 32.60 25.35 19.87
CA THR A 523 33.15 24.33 18.97
C THR A 523 34.35 23.60 19.59
N SER A 524 34.42 22.29 19.33
CA SER A 524 35.47 21.42 19.84
C SER A 524 36.30 20.77 18.73
N ASP A 525 37.32 19.99 19.11
CA ASP A 525 38.08 19.07 18.25
C ASP A 525 37.47 17.66 18.20
N GLY A 526 36.25 17.48 18.70
CA GLY A 526 35.60 16.18 18.92
C GLY A 526 36.04 15.47 20.19
N ARG A 527 37.03 16.00 20.93
CA ARG A 527 37.61 15.41 22.16
C ARG A 527 37.45 16.31 23.38
N GLY A 528 36.59 17.32 23.29
CA GLY A 528 36.33 18.30 24.33
C GLY A 528 37.31 19.47 24.39
N ASN A 529 38.35 19.51 23.54
CA ASN A 529 39.29 20.62 23.49
C ASN A 529 38.86 21.68 22.47
N GLN A 530 39.65 22.75 22.35
CA GLN A 530 39.44 23.75 21.30
C GLN A 530 39.63 23.14 19.91
N GLY A 531 38.62 23.24 19.07
CA GLY A 531 38.70 22.90 17.65
C GLY A 531 37.69 23.69 16.84
N ASN A 532 37.50 23.26 15.59
CA ASN A 532 36.62 23.92 14.61
C ASN A 532 35.55 22.96 14.06
N ARG A 533 35.11 21.99 14.87
CA ARG A 533 34.11 20.97 14.49
C ARG A 533 32.66 21.47 14.62
N ASP A 534 32.43 22.73 14.99
CA ASP A 534 31.08 23.30 15.19
C ASP A 534 30.04 22.36 15.85
N ASP A 535 30.45 21.63 16.90
CA ASP A 535 29.66 20.56 17.54
C ASP A 535 29.15 20.92 18.94
N CYS A 536 29.57 22.06 19.49
CA CYS A 536 29.27 22.50 20.85
C CYS A 536 29.81 21.58 21.96
N GLY A 537 30.76 20.72 21.62
CA GLY A 537 31.35 19.73 22.51
C GLY A 537 32.40 20.28 23.48
N ARG A 538 32.54 21.60 23.64
CA ARG A 538 33.55 22.21 24.53
C ARG A 538 32.93 23.17 25.52
N ILE A 539 33.33 23.06 26.79
CA ILE A 539 33.07 24.10 27.81
C ILE A 539 34.02 25.29 27.59
N MET A 540 33.44 26.47 27.37
CA MET A 540 34.21 27.72 27.29
C MET A 540 34.60 28.20 28.70
N PRO A 541 35.78 28.81 28.86
CA PRO A 541 36.16 29.44 30.13
C PRO A 541 35.12 30.49 30.52
N LYS A 542 34.75 30.54 31.81
CA LYS A 542 33.78 31.53 32.32
C LYS A 542 34.22 32.94 31.92
N ILE A 543 33.46 33.58 31.03
CA ILE A 543 33.55 35.01 30.83
C ILE A 543 33.06 35.64 32.13
N LYS A 544 33.97 36.22 32.92
CA LYS A 544 33.56 37.18 33.95
C LYS A 544 32.90 38.32 33.17
N TYR A 545 31.57 38.38 33.20
CA TYR A 545 30.86 39.60 32.85
C TYR A 545 31.39 40.68 33.81
N VAL A 546 32.34 41.48 33.36
CA VAL A 546 32.57 42.78 33.95
C VAL A 546 31.35 43.56 33.50
N ALA A 547 30.39 43.73 34.41
CA ALA A 547 29.32 44.69 34.22
C ALA A 547 30.00 46.04 33.97
N GLN A 548 30.06 46.45 32.71
CA GLN A 548 30.44 47.81 32.38
C GLN A 548 29.25 48.64 32.83
N GLU A 549 29.40 49.36 33.95
CA GLU A 549 28.41 50.33 34.40
C GLU A 549 28.12 51.27 33.23
N LEU A 550 26.91 51.16 32.68
CA LEU A 550 26.37 52.19 31.81
C LEU A 550 26.27 53.47 32.65
N PRO A 551 26.93 54.58 32.27
CA PRO A 551 26.73 55.83 32.96
C PRO A 551 25.27 56.23 32.77
N MET A 552 24.55 56.38 33.89
CA MET A 552 23.24 57.02 33.90
C MET A 552 23.34 58.40 33.23
N GLN A 553 22.59 58.59 32.14
CA GLN A 553 22.12 59.90 31.69
C GLN A 553 20.61 59.83 31.46
#